data_AF-A0A920BAX9-F1
#
_entry.id   AF-A0A920BAX9-F1
#
_cell.length_a   1.000
_cell.length_b   1.000
_cell.length_c   1.000
_cell.angle_alpha   90.00
_cell.angle_beta   90.00
_cell.angle_gamma   90.00
#
_symmetry.space_group_name_H-M   'P 1'
#
loop_
_entity.id
_entity.type
_entity.pdbx_description
1 polymer ?
#
loop_
_entity_poly.entity_id
_entity_poly.type
_entity_poly.pdbx_seq_one_letter_code
_entity_poly.pdbx_strand_id
1 'polypeptide(L)'
;MRRWYTTQTYLEKVEMFRSRMPEGTISTDLIVGYPGETEEDFQKTLEMMQEVRFDLIYAFKFSIRPGTRAAEEENQLSDQIKSERLRILLKPTKVFSEKNRNFW
;
A
#
# COMPACT_ATOMS: atom_id res chain seq x y z
N MET A 1 9.78 7.73 -2.06
CA MET A 1 10.06 7.26 -0.67
C MET A 1 11.40 6.52 -0.63
N ARG A 2 12.37 6.92 0.21
CA ARG A 2 13.72 6.31 0.26
C ARG A 2 13.72 4.98 1.03
N ARG A 3 13.18 3.91 0.44
CA ARG A 3 13.28 2.55 0.99
C ARG A 3 14.57 1.90 0.51
N TRP A 4 15.30 1.26 1.42
CA TRP A 4 16.58 0.58 1.14
C TRP A 4 16.41 -0.90 0.78
N TYR A 5 15.24 -1.27 0.27
CA TYR A 5 14.88 -2.64 -0.11
C TYR A 5 13.97 -2.60 -1.34
N THR A 6 13.92 -3.71 -2.07
CA THR A 6 13.06 -3.89 -3.24
C THR A 6 11.75 -4.56 -2.87
N THR A 7 10.76 -4.49 -3.76
CA THR A 7 9.52 -5.27 -3.64
C THR A 7 9.81 -6.76 -3.48
N GLN A 8 10.75 -7.30 -4.27
CA GLN A 8 11.16 -8.70 -4.18
C GLN A 8 11.66 -9.08 -2.78
N THR A 9 12.59 -8.32 -2.21
CA THR A 9 13.10 -8.58 -0.85
C THR A 9 12.01 -8.49 0.21
N TYR A 10 11.00 -7.64 0.00
CA TYR A 10 9.85 -7.57 0.89
C TYR A 10 8.99 -8.83 0.79
N LEU A 11 8.67 -9.29 -0.43
CA LEU A 11 7.87 -10.49 -0.66
C LEU A 11 8.54 -11.76 -0.12
N GLU A 12 9.85 -11.91 -0.30
CA GLU A 12 10.63 -13.02 0.28
C GLU A 12 10.48 -13.08 1.82
N LYS A 13 10.45 -11.92 2.48
CA LYS A 13 10.23 -11.85 3.93
C LYS A 13 8.81 -12.20 4.33
N VAL A 14 7.82 -11.78 3.54
CA VAL A 14 6.41 -12.15 3.76
C VAL A 14 6.24 -13.65 3.63
N GLU A 15 6.80 -14.26 2.57
CA GLU A 15 6.74 -15.70 2.35
C GLU A 15 7.41 -16.46 3.51
N MET A 16 8.62 -16.04 3.90
CA MET A 16 9.31 -16.62 5.05
C MET A 16 8.45 -16.52 6.32
N PHE A 17 7.82 -15.36 6.59
CA PHE A 17 6.94 -15.19 7.74
C PHE A 17 5.75 -16.15 7.68
N ARG A 18 5.04 -16.21 6.55
CA ARG A 18 3.87 -17.08 6.36
C ARG A 18 4.22 -18.57 6.48
N SER A 19 5.41 -18.97 6.03
CA SER A 19 5.87 -20.36 6.17
C SER A 19 6.08 -20.80 7.62
N ARG A 20 6.43 -19.85 8.52
CA ARG A 20 6.72 -20.12 9.93
C ARG A 20 5.55 -19.82 10.85
N MET A 21 4.67 -18.90 10.46
CA MET A 21 3.51 -18.48 11.23
C MET A 21 2.31 -18.29 10.29
N PRO A 22 1.68 -19.38 9.84
CA PRO A 22 0.57 -19.32 8.88
C PRO A 22 -0.58 -18.40 9.32
N GLU A 23 -0.93 -18.49 10.62
CA GLU A 23 -2.01 -17.72 11.27
C GLU A 23 -1.58 -16.32 11.74
N GLY A 24 -0.33 -15.91 11.46
CA GLY A 24 0.19 -14.62 11.90
C GLY A 24 -0.45 -13.45 11.15
N THR A 25 -0.73 -12.35 11.84
CA THR A 25 -1.31 -11.16 11.23
C THR A 25 -0.22 -10.27 10.60
N ILE A 26 -0.43 -9.84 9.35
CA ILE A 26 0.36 -8.80 8.69
C ILE A 26 -0.55 -7.61 8.40
N SER A 27 -0.24 -6.48 9.04
CA SER A 27 -0.84 -5.19 8.75
C SER A 27 0.12 -4.29 7.99
N THR A 28 -0.42 -3.29 7.27
CA THR A 28 0.40 -2.27 6.63
C THR A 28 -0.30 -0.91 6.56
N ASP A 29 0.52 0.14 6.55
CA ASP A 29 0.09 1.49 6.21
C ASP A 29 0.53 1.81 4.78
N LEU A 30 -0.39 2.34 3.97
CA LEU A 30 -0.14 2.72 2.58
C LEU A 30 -0.45 4.19 2.36
N ILE A 31 0.39 4.86 1.58
CA ILE A 31 0.18 6.24 1.17
C ILE A 31 0.08 6.25 -0.36
N VAL A 32 -1.02 6.79 -0.89
CA VAL A 32 -1.22 7.00 -2.33
C VAL A 32 -1.00 8.44 -2.71
N GLY A 33 -0.62 8.66 -3.96
CA GLY A 33 -0.45 9.99 -4.52
C GLY A 33 0.84 10.66 -4.10
N TYR A 34 1.88 9.89 -3.80
CA TYR A 34 3.22 10.44 -3.57
C TYR A 34 3.67 11.26 -4.80
N PRO A 35 4.47 12.32 -4.64
CA PRO A 35 4.94 13.11 -5.79
C PRO A 35 5.64 12.23 -6.83
N GLY A 36 5.21 12.35 -8.09
CA GLY A 36 5.71 11.54 -9.21
C GLY A 36 5.11 10.13 -9.33
N GLU A 37 4.15 9.73 -8.48
CA GLU A 37 3.49 8.42 -8.56
C GLU A 37 2.71 8.26 -9.88
N THR A 38 3.18 7.37 -10.74
CA THR A 38 2.53 7.07 -12.03
C THR A 38 1.32 6.16 -11.87
N GLU A 39 0.58 5.92 -12.95
CA GLU A 39 -0.49 4.92 -12.93
C GLU A 39 0.06 3.50 -12.79
N GLU A 40 1.18 3.22 -13.44
CA GLU A 40 1.88 1.95 -13.36
C GLU A 40 2.37 1.66 -11.93
N ASP A 41 2.85 2.67 -11.21
CA ASP A 41 3.24 2.53 -9.80
C ASP A 41 2.04 2.24 -8.90
N PHE A 42 0.90 2.87 -9.19
CA PHE A 42 -0.34 2.61 -8.46
C PHE A 42 -0.85 1.20 -8.71
N GLN A 43 -0.82 0.71 -9.96
CA GLN A 43 -1.20 -0.67 -10.28
C GLN A 43 -0.29 -1.69 -9.58
N LYS A 44 1.03 -1.48 -9.56
CA LYS A 44 1.97 -2.33 -8.80
C LYS A 44 1.65 -2.36 -7.31
N THR A 45 1.16 -1.26 -6.75
CA THR A 45 0.72 -1.22 -5.33
C THR A 45 -0.50 -2.12 -5.13
N LEU A 46 -1.47 -2.11 -6.04
CA LEU A 46 -2.65 -2.99 -5.98
C LEU A 46 -2.26 -4.47 -6.16
N GLU A 47 -1.33 -4.78 -7.06
CA GLU A 47 -0.78 -6.12 -7.25
C GLU A 47 -0.11 -6.63 -5.96
N MET A 48 0.74 -5.82 -5.34
CA MET A 48 1.40 -6.15 -4.08
C MET A 48 0.40 -6.44 -2.95
N MET A 49 -0.71 -5.69 -2.87
CA MET A 49 -1.78 -5.98 -1.91
C MET A 49 -2.42 -7.36 -2.14
N GLN A 50 -2.60 -7.76 -3.40
CA GLN A 50 -3.16 -9.07 -3.76
C GLN A 50 -2.18 -10.21 -3.50
N GLU A 51 -0.88 -10.00 -3.72
CA GLU A 51 0.17 -10.97 -3.46
C GLU A 51 0.37 -11.20 -1.95
N VAL A 52 0.50 -10.13 -1.18
CA VAL A 52 0.78 -10.22 0.27
C VAL A 52 -0.45 -10.64 1.07
N ARG A 53 -1.65 -10.31 0.59
CA ARG A 53 -2.94 -10.57 1.26
C ARG A 53 -2.92 -10.12 2.72
N PHE A 54 -2.62 -8.83 2.91
CA PHE A 54 -2.63 -8.17 4.21
C PHE A 54 -3.96 -8.40 4.94
N ASP A 55 -3.85 -8.57 6.25
CA ASP A 55 -5.01 -8.78 7.12
C ASP A 55 -5.65 -7.44 7.49
N LEU A 56 -4.82 -6.39 7.63
CA LEU A 56 -5.25 -5.01 7.91
C LEU A 56 -4.48 -4.02 7.04
N ILE A 57 -5.19 -3.05 6.46
CA ILE A 57 -4.60 -1.97 5.66
C ILE A 57 -5.15 -0.64 6.16
N TYR A 58 -4.25 0.28 6.48
CA TYR A 58 -4.58 1.69 6.70
C TYR A 58 -4.07 2.49 5.51
N ALA A 59 -4.97 3.11 4.77
CA ALA A 59 -4.64 3.86 3.57
C ALA A 59 -4.82 5.36 3.79
N PHE A 60 -3.86 6.14 3.31
CA PHE A 60 -3.86 7.60 3.39
C PHE A 60 -3.56 8.20 2.03
N LYS A 61 -4.11 9.38 1.74
CA LYS A 61 -3.61 10.20 0.63
C LYS A 61 -2.41 11.02 1.09
N PHE A 62 -1.41 11.18 0.21
CA PHE A 62 -0.24 11.98 0.49
C PHE A 62 -0.63 13.44 0.77
N SER A 63 -0.14 13.95 1.90
CA SER A 63 -0.29 15.34 2.32
C SER A 63 1.10 15.98 2.41
N ILE A 64 1.26 17.12 1.73
CA ILE A 64 2.52 17.86 1.74
C ILE A 64 2.79 18.35 3.17
N ARG A 65 3.98 18.07 3.67
CA ARG A 65 4.46 18.56 4.97
C ARG A 65 5.64 19.51 4.76
N PRO A 66 5.54 20.78 5.19
CA PRO A 66 6.64 21.74 5.06
C PRO A 66 7.95 21.20 5.64
N GLY A 67 9.09 21.49 4.98
CA GLY A 67 10.42 21.06 5.41
C GLY A 67 10.77 19.60 5.09
N THR A 68 9.96 18.90 4.29
CA THR A 68 10.27 17.54 3.82
C THR A 68 10.77 17.56 2.38
N ARG A 69 11.66 16.64 2.01
CA ARG A 69 12.12 16.48 0.61
C ARG A 69 10.94 16.31 -0.36
N ALA A 70 9.92 15.58 0.06
CA ALA A 70 8.73 15.34 -0.75
C ALA A 70 7.89 16.61 -1.00
N ALA A 71 8.04 17.65 -0.17
CA ALA A 71 7.39 18.94 -0.40
C ALA A 71 8.06 19.75 -1.52
N GLU A 72 9.33 19.47 -1.81
CA GLU A 72 10.12 20.14 -2.85
C GLU A 72 10.05 19.41 -4.21
N GLU A 73 9.43 18.23 -4.27
CA GLU A 73 9.29 17.49 -5.53
C GLU A 73 8.24 18.14 -6.44
N GLU A 74 8.61 18.46 -7.68
CA GLU A 74 7.78 19.25 -8.62
C GLU A 74 6.53 18.50 -9.10
N ASN A 75 6.57 17.18 -9.17
CA ASN A 75 5.51 16.33 -9.74
C ASN A 75 4.42 16.00 -8.72
N GLN A 76 3.87 17.02 -8.06
CA GLN A 76 2.77 16.82 -7.11
C GLN A 76 1.50 16.37 -7.85
N LEU A 77 0.85 15.32 -7.34
CA LEU A 77 -0.44 14.87 -7.87
C LEU A 77 -1.58 15.76 -7.35
N SER A 78 -2.61 15.95 -8.19
CA SER A 78 -3.82 16.69 -7.83
C SER A 78 -4.61 15.96 -6.74
N ASP A 79 -5.32 16.70 -5.89
CA ASP A 79 -6.12 16.08 -4.82
C ASP A 79 -7.20 15.13 -5.36
N GLN A 80 -7.69 15.39 -6.57
CA GLN A 80 -8.63 14.52 -7.29
C GLN A 80 -8.02 13.14 -7.54
N ILE A 81 -6.81 13.07 -8.11
CA ILE A 81 -6.12 11.79 -8.36
C ILE A 81 -5.86 11.07 -7.04
N LYS A 82 -5.36 11.79 -6.04
CA LYS A 82 -5.07 11.23 -4.71
C LYS A 82 -6.31 10.63 -4.05
N SER A 83 -7.43 11.33 -4.14
CA SER A 83 -8.70 10.91 -3.55
C SER A 83 -9.31 9.73 -4.31
N GLU A 84 -9.19 9.70 -5.65
CA GLU A 84 -9.63 8.57 -6.46
C GLU A 84 -8.84 7.30 -6.13
N ARG A 85 -7.51 7.40 -6.08
CA ARG A 85 -6.63 6.27 -5.71
C ARG A 85 -6.94 5.76 -4.32
N LEU A 86 -7.15 6.64 -3.35
CA LEU A 86 -7.52 6.26 -1.98
C LEU A 86 -8.86 5.51 -1.96
N ARG A 87 -9.85 6.00 -2.73
CA ARG A 87 -11.16 5.34 -2.86
C ARG A 87 -11.03 3.94 -3.48
N ILE A 88 -10.20 3.77 -4.51
CA ILE A 88 -9.93 2.47 -5.12
C ILE A 88 -9.29 1.52 -4.10
N LEU A 89 -8.29 1.99 -3.35
CA LEU A 89 -7.53 1.17 -2.40
C LEU A 89 -8.40 0.74 -1.20
N LEU A 90 -9.28 1.61 -0.72
CA LEU A 90 -10.23 1.31 0.35
C LEU A 90 -11.43 0.47 -0.10
N LYS A 91 -11.63 0.27 -1.41
CA LYS A 91 -12.72 -0.56 -1.90
C LYS A 91 -12.48 -2.00 -1.44
N PRO A 92 -13.45 -2.64 -0.75
CA PRO A 92 -13.30 -4.01 -0.30
C PRO A 92 -13.00 -4.94 -1.49
N THR A 93 -11.83 -5.55 -1.49
CA THR A 93 -11.47 -6.60 -2.45
C THR A 93 -11.97 -7.95 -1.93
N LYS A 94 -12.29 -8.89 -2.83
CA LYS A 94 -12.77 -10.24 -2.46
C LYS A 94 -11.84 -10.92 -1.46
N VAL A 95 -10.53 -10.78 -1.65
CA VAL A 95 -9.47 -11.29 -0.76
C VAL A 95 -9.62 -10.78 0.68
N PHE A 96 -9.90 -9.48 0.84
CA PHE A 96 -10.09 -8.85 2.15
C PHE A 96 -11.38 -9.35 2.82
N SER A 97 -12.44 -9.57 2.04
CA SER A 97 -13.72 -10.07 2.54
C SER A 97 -13.69 -11.56 2.93
N GLU A 98 -12.92 -12.38 2.22
CA GLU A 98 -12.84 -13.83 2.47
C GLU A 98 -12.07 -14.15 3.76
N LYS A 99 -10.96 -13.45 4.02
CA LYS A 99 -10.20 -13.61 5.28
C LYS A 99 -10.94 -13.06 6.51
N ASN A 100 -11.57 -11.89 6.40
CA ASN A 100 -12.23 -11.24 7.54
C ASN A 100 -13.60 -11.86 7.91
N ARG A 101 -14.14 -12.77 7.08
CA ARG A 101 -15.38 -13.51 7.40
C ARG A 101 -15.22 -14.48 8.58
N ASN A 102 -14.00 -14.89 8.92
CA ASN A 102 -13.74 -15.88 9.97
C ASN A 102 -13.39 -15.27 11.34
N PHE A 103 -13.38 -13.94 11.45
CA PHE A 103 -13.01 -13.22 12.67
C PHE A 103 -14.22 -12.67 13.46
N TRP A 104 -15.45 -12.92 13.00
CA TRP A 104 -16.69 -12.51 13.66
C TRP A 104 -17.71 -13.66 13.70
#